data_AF-A0A9D0XPL1-F1
#
_entry.id   AF-A0A9D0XPL1-F1
#
_cell.length_a   1.000
_cell.length_b   1.000
_cell.length_c   1.000
_cell.angle_alpha   90.00
_cell.angle_beta   90.00
_cell.angle_gamma   90.00
#
_symmetry.space_group_name_H-M   'P 1'
#
loop_
_entity.id
_entity.type
_entity.pdbx_description
1 polymer ?
#
loop_
_entity_poly.entity_id
_entity_poly.type
_entity_poly.pdbx_seq_one_letter_code
_entity_poly.pdbx_strand_id
1 'polypeptide(L)'
;MLEAMLTEGQRALRREAREFVRWVPRQLILDMDADRVKYPREFVREAGRRNLLGLRFPREYGGRGLRWEDEIVAIEEVGTLGTALACAYVMPSIVGEALH
;
A
#
# COMPACT_ATOMS: atom_id res chain seq x y z
N MET A 1 15.21 3.54 -0.48
CA MET A 1 15.71 2.94 -1.72
C MET A 1 16.50 3.98 -2.52
N LEU A 2 17.59 3.62 -3.20
CA LEU A 2 18.41 4.60 -3.95
C LEU A 2 17.69 5.00 -5.25
N GLU A 3 17.45 6.30 -5.46
CA GLU A 3 16.72 6.84 -6.62
C GLU A 3 17.22 6.31 -7.97
N ALA A 4 18.54 6.24 -8.10
CA ALA A 4 19.23 5.84 -9.32
C ALA A 4 18.97 4.38 -9.72
N MET A 5 18.48 3.54 -8.80
CA MET A 5 18.22 2.12 -9.04
C MET A 5 16.79 1.83 -9.49
N LEU A 6 15.88 2.80 -9.42
CA LEU A 6 14.50 2.60 -9.83
C LEU A 6 14.36 2.63 -11.35
N THR A 7 13.46 1.81 -11.88
CA THR A 7 12.95 1.98 -13.25
C THR A 7 11.99 3.18 -13.32
N GLU A 8 11.67 3.66 -14.52
CA GLU A 8 10.64 4.70 -14.70
C GLU A 8 9.26 4.25 -14.17
N GLY A 9 8.91 2.98 -14.37
CA GLY A 9 7.67 2.40 -13.85
C GLY A 9 7.62 2.42 -12.32
N GLN A 10 8.72 2.06 -11.67
CA GLN A 10 8.84 2.12 -10.20
C GLN A 10 8.84 3.55 -9.68
N ARG A 11 9.47 4.50 -10.38
CA ARG A 11 9.38 5.93 -10.04
C ARG A 11 7.93 6.43 -10.10
N ALA A 12 7.15 6.00 -11.10
CA ALA A 12 5.73 6.31 -11.21
C ALA A 12 4.92 5.69 -10.05
N LEU A 13 5.08 4.39 -9.81
CA LEU A 13 4.41 3.70 -8.71
C LEU A 13 4.71 4.34 -7.35
N ARG A 14 5.97 4.75 -7.11
CA ARG A 14 6.35 5.45 -5.89
C ARG A 14 5.63 6.79 -5.74
N ARG A 15 5.43 7.54 -6.84
CA ARG A 15 4.67 8.79 -6.81
C ARG A 15 3.21 8.52 -6.44
N GLU A 16 2.58 7.51 -7.05
CA GLU A 16 1.22 7.08 -6.71
C GLU A 16 1.10 6.69 -5.22
N ALA A 17 2.05 5.90 -4.71
CA ALA A 17 2.09 5.49 -3.31
C ALA A 17 2.30 6.70 -2.36
N ARG A 18 3.17 7.65 -2.71
CA ARG A 18 3.35 8.90 -1.95
C ARG A 18 2.09 9.75 -1.91
N GLU A 19 1.37 9.86 -3.03
CA GLU A 19 0.10 10.58 -3.08
C GLU A 19 -0.97 9.90 -2.23
N PHE A 20 -0.95 8.57 -2.14
CA PHE A 20 -1.81 7.82 -1.23
C PHE A 20 -1.46 8.09 0.23
N VAL A 21 -0.18 7.99 0.59
CA VAL A 21 0.32 8.28 1.95
C VAL A 21 -0.03 9.70 2.38
N ARG A 22 0.16 10.70 1.51
CA ARG A 22 -0.17 12.11 1.80
C ARG A 22 -1.65 12.37 2.02
N TRP A 23 -2.51 11.55 1.42
CA TRP A 23 -3.96 11.66 1.61
C TRP A 23 -4.40 11.15 2.99
N VAL A 24 -3.62 10.29 3.64
CA VAL A 24 -3.97 9.73 4.94
C VAL A 24 -3.94 10.83 6.02
N PRO A 25 -5.06 11.10 6.70
CA PRO A 25 -5.09 12.14 7.74
C PRO A 25 -4.22 11.74 8.92
N ARG A 26 -3.37 12.66 9.40
CA ARG A 26 -2.61 12.46 10.65
C ARG A 26 -3.52 12.05 11.82
N GLN A 27 -4.73 12.58 11.87
CA GLN A 27 -5.69 12.29 12.94
C GLN A 27 -6.09 10.81 12.96
N LEU A 28 -6.13 10.12 11.81
CA LEU A 28 -6.42 8.69 11.76
C LEU A 28 -5.40 7.89 12.59
N ILE A 29 -4.11 8.22 12.45
CA ILE A 29 -3.03 7.54 13.18
C ILE A 29 -3.18 7.78 14.69
N LEU A 30 -3.43 9.02 15.10
CA LEU A 30 -3.62 9.37 16.52
C LEU A 30 -4.84 8.68 17.12
N ASP A 31 -5.95 8.59 16.37
CA ASP A 31 -7.15 7.92 16.85
C ASP A 31 -7.00 6.39 16.88
N MET A 32 -6.17 5.81 16.01
CA MET A 32 -5.77 4.39 16.09
C MET A 32 -4.91 4.13 17.33
N ASP A 33 -3.90 4.97 17.60
CA ASP A 33 -3.05 4.84 18.79
C ASP A 33 -3.84 5.01 20.10
N ALA A 34 -4.90 5.83 20.07
CA ALA A 34 -5.82 6.05 21.19
C ALA A 34 -6.95 4.99 21.28
N ASP A 35 -6.90 3.92 20.49
CA ASP A 35 -7.90 2.84 20.42
C ASP A 35 -9.34 3.32 20.13
N ARG A 36 -9.47 4.47 19.44
CA ARG A 36 -10.76 5.02 18.98
C ARG A 36 -11.17 4.46 17.62
N VAL A 37 -10.21 3.93 16.87
CA VAL A 37 -10.41 3.29 15.57
C VAL A 37 -10.04 1.82 15.64
N LYS A 38 -11.05 0.93 15.62
CA LYS A 38 -10.84 -0.52 15.64
C LYS A 38 -10.27 -1.09 14.35
N TYR A 39 -10.64 -0.52 13.20
CA TYR A 39 -10.12 -0.94 11.90
C TYR A 39 -10.20 0.21 10.88
N PRO A 40 -9.11 0.50 10.15
CA PRO A 40 -9.02 1.66 9.26
C PRO A 40 -9.70 1.36 7.90
N ARG A 41 -11.02 1.19 7.89
CA ARG A 41 -11.79 0.81 6.68
C ARG A 41 -11.56 1.77 5.50
N GLU A 42 -11.58 3.07 5.76
CA GLU A 42 -11.46 4.08 4.71
C GLU A 42 -10.05 4.10 4.09
N PHE A 43 -9.01 3.83 4.88
CA PHE A 43 -7.65 3.66 4.36
C PHE A 43 -7.58 2.48 3.38
N VAL A 44 -8.12 1.32 3.76
CA VAL A 44 -8.10 0.12 2.92
C VAL A 44 -8.96 0.29 1.68
N ARG A 45 -10.15 0.91 1.82
CA ARG A 45 -11.03 1.23 0.68
C ARG A 45 -10.35 2.16 -0.31
N GLU A 46 -9.69 3.20 0.18
CA GLU A 46 -8.99 4.14 -0.68
C GLU A 46 -7.79 3.50 -1.38
N ALA A 47 -7.02 2.66 -0.69
CA ALA A 47 -5.94 1.88 -1.30
C ALA A 47 -6.47 0.99 -2.44
N GLY A 48 -7.61 0.32 -2.22
CA GLY A 48 -8.29 -0.48 -3.23
C GLY A 48 -8.80 0.36 -4.40
N ARG A 49 -9.42 1.52 -4.13
CA ARG A 49 -9.93 2.46 -5.14
C ARG A 49 -8.80 2.99 -6.04
N ARG A 50 -7.61 3.20 -5.49
CA ARG A 50 -6.40 3.60 -6.24
C ARG A 50 -5.68 2.43 -6.91
N ASN A 51 -6.20 1.21 -6.79
CA ASN A 51 -5.59 -0.01 -7.30
C ASN A 51 -4.15 -0.23 -6.77
N LEU A 52 -3.95 0.09 -5.49
CA LEU A 52 -2.67 -0.08 -4.78
C LEU A 52 -2.63 -1.35 -3.90
N LEU A 53 -3.75 -2.05 -3.72
CA LEU A 53 -3.77 -3.32 -3.00
C LEU A 53 -3.51 -4.49 -3.95
N GLY A 54 -2.72 -5.47 -3.51
CA GLY A 54 -2.49 -6.69 -4.28
C GLY A 54 -1.80 -6.43 -5.63
N LEU A 55 -0.80 -5.53 -5.64
CA LEU A 55 -0.10 -5.06 -6.85
C LEU A 55 0.40 -6.22 -7.73
N ARG A 56 0.83 -7.32 -7.09
CA ARG A 56 1.36 -8.50 -7.76
C ARG A 56 0.30 -9.40 -8.40
N PHE A 57 -0.95 -9.33 -7.96
CA PHE A 57 -1.96 -10.26 -8.45
C PHE A 57 -2.28 -10.04 -9.93
N PRO A 58 -2.63 -11.12 -10.66
CA PRO A 58 -3.08 -11.04 -12.04
C PRO A 58 -4.23 -10.03 -12.22
N ARG A 59 -4.28 -9.41 -13.41
CA ARG A 59 -5.31 -8.42 -13.76
C ARG A 59 -6.71 -9.01 -13.78
N GLU A 60 -6.85 -10.31 -14.08
CA GLU A 60 -8.14 -11.02 -14.04
C GLU A 60 -8.76 -11.08 -12.63
N TYR A 61 -7.93 -10.95 -11.59
CA TYR A 61 -8.36 -10.85 -10.19
C TYR A 61 -8.36 -9.41 -9.66
N GLY A 62 -8.18 -8.42 -10.55
CA GLY A 62 -8.20 -6.99 -10.20
C GLY A 62 -6.86 -6.40 -9.72
N GLY A 63 -5.78 -7.19 -9.72
CA GLY A 63 -4.42 -6.70 -9.44
C GLY A 63 -3.75 -6.01 -10.64
N ARG A 64 -2.46 -5.69 -10.53
CA ARG A 64 -1.69 -5.02 -11.60
C ARG A 64 -0.72 -5.92 -12.34
N GLY A 65 -0.53 -7.16 -11.88
CA GLY A 65 0.45 -8.11 -12.42
C GLY A 65 1.90 -7.62 -12.27
N LEU A 66 2.18 -6.83 -11.24
CA LEU A 66 3.53 -6.33 -10.95
C LEU A 66 4.38 -7.37 -10.22
N ARG A 67 5.65 -7.05 -9.99
CA ARG A 67 6.60 -7.96 -9.35
C ARG A 67 6.89 -7.56 -7.90
N TRP A 68 7.59 -8.41 -7.17
CA TRP A 68 7.95 -8.16 -5.76
C TRP A 68 8.75 -6.86 -5.59
N GLU A 69 9.69 -6.58 -6.49
CA GLU A 69 10.46 -5.35 -6.48
C GLU A 69 9.59 -4.09 -6.60
N ASP A 70 8.48 -4.16 -7.34
CA ASP A 70 7.54 -3.05 -7.47
C ASP A 70 6.69 -2.89 -6.20
N GLU A 71 6.25 -4.00 -5.62
CA GLU A 71 5.48 -3.97 -4.37
C GLU A 71 6.31 -3.43 -3.21
N ILE A 72 7.60 -3.77 -3.10
CA ILE A 72 8.53 -3.22 -2.11
C ILE A 72 8.62 -1.69 -2.23
N VAL A 73 8.63 -1.15 -3.45
CA VAL A 73 8.62 0.32 -3.67
C VAL A 73 7.39 0.98 -3.06
N ALA A 74 6.21 0.38 -3.22
CA ALA A 74 4.98 0.91 -2.63
C ALA A 74 4.94 0.72 -1.11
N ILE A 75 5.39 -0.43 -0.60
CA ILE A 75 5.46 -0.74 0.83
C ILE A 75 6.41 0.21 1.55
N GLU A 76 7.55 0.59 0.96
CA GLU A 76 8.48 1.55 1.56
C GLU A 76 7.78 2.89 1.87
N GLU A 77 6.97 3.39 0.94
CA GLU A 77 6.24 4.64 1.13
C GLU A 77 5.11 4.47 2.17
N VAL A 78 4.31 3.41 2.07
CA VAL A 78 3.20 3.17 3.02
C VAL A 78 3.72 2.90 4.44
N GLY A 79 4.90 2.30 4.57
CA GLY A 79 5.58 2.03 5.84
C GLY A 79 5.83 3.28 6.69
N THR A 80 5.88 4.46 6.07
CA THR A 80 6.03 5.74 6.78
C THR A 80 4.83 6.10 7.67
N LEU A 81 3.68 5.47 7.46
CA LEU A 81 2.46 5.64 8.27
C LEU A 81 2.45 4.81 9.56
N GLY A 82 3.50 4.00 9.78
CA GLY A 82 3.62 3.12 10.95
C GLY A 82 3.06 1.72 10.74
N THR A 83 3.36 0.84 11.70
CA THR A 83 3.15 -0.61 11.57
C THR A 83 1.70 -1.00 11.31
N ALA A 84 0.73 -0.39 12.02
CA ALA A 84 -0.66 -0.82 11.92
C ALA A 84 -1.24 -0.64 10.50
N LEU A 85 -1.02 0.53 9.88
CA LEU A 85 -1.49 0.81 8.53
C LEU A 85 -0.69 0.06 7.47
N ALA A 86 0.63 -0.04 7.64
CA ALA A 86 1.47 -0.84 6.76
C ALA A 86 1.06 -2.32 6.75
N CYS A 87 0.82 -2.91 7.92
CA CYS A 87 0.29 -4.27 8.04
C CYS A 87 -1.04 -4.40 7.30
N ALA A 88 -2.00 -3.51 7.55
CA ALA A 88 -3.30 -3.54 6.86
C ALA A 88 -3.16 -3.45 5.33
N TYR A 89 -2.19 -2.69 4.83
CA TYR A 89 -1.91 -2.53 3.41
C TYR A 89 -1.32 -3.80 2.76
N VAL A 90 -0.38 -4.48 3.45
CA VAL A 90 0.28 -5.68 2.89
C VAL A 90 -0.52 -6.98 3.07
N MET A 91 -1.52 -6.98 3.97
CA MET A 91 -2.33 -8.19 4.24
C MET A 91 -2.91 -8.86 2.98
N PRO A 92 -3.49 -8.14 2.00
CA PRO A 92 -3.97 -8.76 0.77
C PRO A 92 -2.89 -9.51 0.01
N SER A 93 -1.67 -8.97 -0.05
CA SER A 93 -0.55 -9.57 -0.77
C SER A 93 0.02 -10.80 -0.05
N ILE A 94 -0.03 -10.85 1.28
CA ILE A 94 0.41 -12.00 2.08
C ILE A 94 -0.64 -13.12 2.06
N VAL A 95 -1.90 -12.78 2.33
CA VAL A 95 -2.99 -13.77 2.45
C VAL A 95 -3.44 -14.25 1.08
N GLY A 96 -3.49 -13.35 0.10
CA GLY A 96 -3.89 -13.66 -1.27
C GLY A 96 -2.82 -14.41 -2.07
N GLU A 97 -1.60 -14.60 -1.53
CA GLU A 97 -0.56 -15.41 -2.16
C GLU A 97 -1.03 -16.85 -2.43
N ALA A 98 -1.98 -17.36 -1.64
CA ALA A 98 -2.62 -18.65 -1.87
C ALA A 98 -3.52 -18.71 -3.14
N LEU A 99 -3.83 -17.56 -3.75
CA LEU A 99 -4.56 -17.47 -5.02
C LEU A 99 -3.63 -17.56 -6.24
N HIS A 100 -2.32 -17.67 -6.00
CA HIS A 100 -1.29 -17.83 -7.02
C HIS A 100 -0.63 -19.22 -6.96
#